data_AF-A0A425DHP5-F1
#
_entry.id   AF-A0A425DHP5-F1
#
_cell.length_a   1.000
_cell.length_b   1.000
_cell.length_c   1.000
_cell.angle_alpha   90.00
_cell.angle_beta   90.00
_cell.angle_gamma   90.00
#
_symmetry.space_group_name_H-M   'P 1'
#
loop_
_entity.id
_entity.type
_entity.pdbx_description
1 polymer ?
#
loop_
_entity_poly.entity_id
_entity_poly.type
_entity_poly.pdbx_seq_one_letter_code
_entity_poly.pdbx_strand_id
1 'polypeptide(L)'
;MSVVHRFAYATLVATDSYAVGAEVLRASLLATKSPYTLVILHTPTVSESVVENLRRLENVQVVPVAWLYPRPDQATSYAFDRFKDVWKKLRVFELTVYDTVAFLDSDMLVTQNMDELFTLIGDAPDTLVASLACTCNPMKIPHYPT
;
A
#
# COMPACT_ATOMS: atom_id res chain seq x y z
N MET A 1 -5.43 23.12 -22.08
CA MET A 1 -4.56 21.94 -22.01
C MET A 1 -5.10 21.09 -20.88
N SER A 2 -5.52 19.85 -21.14
CA SER A 2 -5.97 18.95 -20.07
C SER A 2 -4.77 18.63 -19.17
N VAL A 3 -4.91 18.84 -17.87
CA VAL A 3 -3.91 18.40 -16.89
C VAL A 3 -3.87 16.87 -16.96
N VAL A 4 -2.68 16.29 -17.18
CA VAL A 4 -2.49 14.85 -17.11
C VAL A 4 -2.19 14.49 -15.66
N HIS A 5 -3.15 13.85 -14.99
CA HIS A 5 -2.95 13.38 -13.63
C HIS A 5 -2.11 12.09 -13.62
N ARG A 6 -1.18 12.00 -12.68
CA ARG A 6 -0.32 10.85 -12.43
C ARG A 6 -0.86 10.08 -11.24
N PHE A 7 -1.41 8.90 -11.51
CA PHE A 7 -1.96 8.02 -10.49
C PHE A 7 -1.14 6.74 -10.35
N ALA A 8 -1.12 6.18 -9.14
CA ALA A 8 -0.53 4.88 -8.87
C ALA A 8 -1.27 4.15 -7.75
N TYR A 9 -1.28 2.83 -7.85
CA TYR A 9 -1.43 1.99 -6.66
C TYR A 9 -0.07 1.85 -5.99
N ALA A 10 -0.06 1.73 -4.66
CA ALA A 10 1.17 1.47 -3.91
C ALA A 10 0.96 0.36 -2.90
N THR A 11 2.03 -0.38 -2.61
CA THR A 11 2.07 -1.38 -1.54
C THR A 11 3.45 -1.39 -0.86
N LEU A 12 3.57 -2.10 0.26
CA LEU A 12 4.81 -2.24 1.03
C LEU A 12 5.18 -3.72 1.18
N VAL A 13 6.39 -4.08 0.73
CA VAL A 13 7.03 -5.36 1.01
C VAL A 13 8.07 -5.15 2.11
N ALA A 14 7.73 -5.53 3.34
CA ALA A 14 8.59 -5.35 4.50
C ALA A 14 9.62 -6.47 4.68
N THR A 15 9.30 -7.69 4.25
CA THR A 15 10.16 -8.87 4.29
C THR A 15 9.90 -9.73 3.05
N ASP A 16 10.79 -10.67 2.76
CA ASP A 16 10.68 -11.57 1.61
C ASP A 16 9.32 -12.29 1.54
N SER A 17 8.74 -12.66 2.69
CA SER A 17 7.45 -13.36 2.74
C SER A 17 6.27 -12.54 2.21
N TYR A 18 6.37 -11.21 2.15
CA TYR A 18 5.31 -10.35 1.61
C TYR A 18 5.38 -10.19 0.09
N ALA A 19 6.49 -10.61 -0.55
CA ALA A 19 6.68 -10.43 -2.00
C ALA A 19 5.61 -11.18 -2.82
N VAL A 20 5.27 -12.41 -2.41
CA VAL A 20 4.21 -13.20 -3.06
C VAL A 20 2.86 -12.47 -3.02
N GLY A 21 2.58 -11.76 -1.93
CA GLY A 21 1.36 -10.94 -1.81
C GLY A 21 1.36 -9.80 -2.82
N ALA A 22 2.48 -9.07 -2.94
CA ALA A 22 2.61 -7.99 -3.92
C ALA A 22 2.50 -8.48 -5.38
N GLU A 23 3.04 -9.67 -5.68
CA GLU A 23 2.88 -10.32 -6.99
C GLU A 23 1.41 -10.65 -7.30
N VAL A 24 0.69 -11.21 -6.32
CA VAL A 24 -0.75 -11.52 -6.43
C VAL A 24 -1.56 -10.25 -6.59
N LEU A 25 -1.28 -9.21 -5.78
CA LEU A 25 -1.94 -7.91 -5.87
C LEU A 25 -1.76 -7.30 -7.26
N ARG A 26 -0.53 -7.28 -7.78
CA ARG A 26 -0.21 -6.82 -9.15
C ARG A 26 -0.98 -7.61 -10.21
N ALA A 27 -0.99 -8.94 -10.10
CA ALA A 27 -1.71 -9.79 -11.04
C ALA A 27 -3.23 -9.50 -11.02
N SER A 28 -3.79 -9.26 -9.84
CA SER A 28 -5.21 -8.95 -9.67
C SER A 28 -5.61 -7.58 -10.23
N LEU A 29 -4.78 -6.54 -10.04
CA LEU A 29 -4.97 -5.22 -10.65
C LEU A 29 -5.03 -5.32 -12.19
N LEU A 30 -4.10 -6.07 -12.79
CA LEU A 30 -4.10 -6.27 -14.25
C LEU A 30 -5.26 -7.14 -14.74
N ALA A 31 -5.66 -8.16 -13.98
CA ALA A 31 -6.84 -8.97 -14.30
C ALA A 31 -8.12 -8.12 -14.33
N THR A 32 -8.18 -7.08 -13.48
CA THR A 32 -9.25 -6.07 -13.47
C THR A 32 -9.03 -4.91 -14.44
N LYS A 33 -8.01 -5.01 -15.32
CA LYS A 33 -7.70 -4.07 -16.41
C LYS A 33 -7.33 -2.66 -15.94
N SER A 34 -6.80 -2.51 -14.73
CA SER A 34 -6.26 -1.21 -14.33
C SER A 34 -5.00 -0.87 -15.15
N PRO A 35 -4.90 0.36 -15.71
CA PRO A 35 -3.74 0.79 -16.48
C PRO A 35 -2.61 1.33 -15.60
N TYR A 36 -2.87 1.52 -14.30
CA TYR A 36 -1.94 2.21 -13.41
C TYR A 36 -0.86 1.28 -12.88
N THR A 37 0.35 1.83 -12.73
CA THR A 37 1.50 1.10 -12.18
C THR A 37 1.30 0.80 -10.70
N LEU A 38 1.77 -0.39 -10.28
CA LEU A 38 1.92 -0.71 -8.86
C LEU A 38 3.32 -0.29 -8.39
N VAL A 39 3.38 0.69 -7.49
CA VAL A 39 4.61 1.06 -6.79
C VAL A 39 4.81 0.13 -5.60
N ILE A 40 5.86 -0.67 -5.63
CA ILE A 40 6.24 -1.56 -4.52
C ILE A 40 7.34 -0.85 -3.72
N LEU A 41 6.97 -0.32 -2.56
CA LEU A 41 7.93 0.13 -1.57
C LEU A 41 8.56 -1.10 -0.92
N HIS A 42 9.88 -1.14 -0.78
CA HIS A 42 10.55 -2.23 -0.08
C HIS A 42 11.55 -1.72 0.95
N THR A 43 11.69 -2.48 2.03
CA THR A 43 12.61 -2.13 3.11
C THR A 43 13.98 -2.78 2.90
N PRO A 44 15.03 -2.38 3.64
CA PRO A 44 16.35 -3.00 3.54
C PRO A 44 16.42 -4.46 3.99
N THR A 45 15.38 -4.99 4.66
CA THR A 45 15.32 -6.42 5.04
C THR A 45 14.90 -7.35 3.92
N VAL A 46 14.42 -6.80 2.79
CA VAL A 46 14.09 -7.60 1.62
C VAL A 46 15.36 -7.99 0.88
N SER A 47 15.56 -9.28 0.62
CA SER A 47 16.74 -9.78 -0.07
C SER A 47 16.85 -9.22 -1.50
N GLU A 48 18.07 -8.96 -1.97
CA GLU A 48 18.29 -8.42 -3.32
C GLU A 48 17.72 -9.36 -4.40
N SER A 49 17.74 -10.67 -4.17
CA SER A 49 17.09 -11.64 -5.07
C SER A 49 15.59 -11.42 -5.20
N VAL A 50 14.90 -11.11 -4.10
CA VAL A 50 13.47 -10.81 -4.12
C VAL A 50 13.22 -9.46 -4.80
N VAL A 51 14.02 -8.44 -4.47
CA VAL A 51 13.91 -7.12 -5.11
C VAL A 51 14.10 -7.21 -6.63
N GLU A 52 15.10 -7.96 -7.09
CA GLU A 52 15.37 -8.19 -8.51
C GLU A 52 14.24 -8.95 -9.21
N ASN A 53 13.64 -9.95 -8.55
CA ASN A 53 12.46 -10.63 -9.08
C ASN A 53 11.27 -9.67 -9.24
N LEU A 54 11.02 -8.81 -8.24
CA LEU A 54 9.96 -7.81 -8.29
C LEU A 54 10.18 -6.79 -9.42
N ARG A 55 11.43 -6.38 -9.68
CA ARG A 55 11.78 -5.44 -10.76
C ARG A 55 11.53 -6.01 -12.16
N ARG A 56 11.51 -7.34 -12.31
CA ARG A 56 11.24 -8.01 -13.60
C ARG A 56 9.76 -8.11 -13.93
N LEU A 57 8.88 -7.82 -12.97
CA LEU A 57 7.44 -7.80 -13.20
C LEU A 57 7.09 -6.60 -14.08
N GLU A 58 6.26 -6.82 -15.09
CA GLU A 58 5.70 -5.71 -15.87
C GLU A 58 4.71 -4.90 -15.00
N ASN A 59 4.58 -3.61 -15.35
CA ASN A 59 3.71 -2.64 -14.69
C ASN A 59 3.98 -2.46 -13.18
N VAL A 60 5.24 -2.61 -12.78
CA VAL A 60 5.71 -2.40 -11.41
C VAL A 60 6.83 -1.37 -11.39
N GLN A 61 6.84 -0.53 -10.36
CA GLN A 61 8.00 0.29 -9.99
C GLN A 61 8.44 -0.10 -8.58
N VAL A 62 9.69 -0.53 -8.42
CA VAL A 62 10.23 -0.94 -7.11
C VAL A 62 11.05 0.20 -6.51
N VAL A 63 10.68 0.64 -5.31
CA VAL A 63 11.28 1.82 -4.64
C VAL A 63 11.82 1.42 -3.26
N PRO A 64 13.12 1.58 -2.99
CA PRO A 64 13.67 1.34 -1.66
C PRO A 64 13.22 2.43 -0.69
N VAL A 65 12.82 2.06 0.52
CA VAL A 65 12.47 3.00 1.59
C VAL A 65 13.26 2.70 2.86
N ALA A 66 13.72 3.75 3.52
CA ALA A 66 14.38 3.62 4.81
C ALA A 66 13.38 3.28 5.92
N TRP A 67 13.89 2.69 7.00
CA TRP A 67 13.13 2.48 8.22
C TRP A 67 12.53 3.79 8.72
N LEU A 68 11.30 3.72 9.21
CA LEU A 68 10.64 4.84 9.89
C LEU A 68 10.25 4.38 11.29
N TYR A 69 10.60 5.19 12.28
CA TYR A 69 10.28 4.96 13.68
C TYR A 69 9.68 6.26 14.23
N PRO A 70 8.76 6.17 15.21
CA PRO A 70 8.34 7.35 15.95
C PRO A 70 9.54 7.92 16.70
N ARG A 71 9.48 9.21 17.01
CA ARG A 71 10.51 9.84 17.83
C ARG A 71 10.59 9.12 19.19
N PRO A 72 11.77 9.03 19.83
CA PRO A 72 11.92 8.30 21.09
C PRO A 72 10.98 8.76 22.21
N ASP A 73 10.65 10.05 22.24
CA ASP A 73 9.69 10.68 23.17
C ASP A 73 8.22 10.37 22.86
N GLN A 74 7.94 9.85 21.66
CA GLN A 74 6.62 9.42 21.18
C GLN A 74 6.50 7.91 21.05
N ALA A 75 7.55 7.15 21.38
CA ALA A 75 7.57 5.70 21.34
C ALA A 75 6.67 5.14 22.46
N THR A 76 5.37 5.01 22.16
CA THR A 76 4.40 4.37 23.03
C THR A 76 4.66 2.87 23.09
N SER A 77 4.22 2.24 24.19
CA SER A 77 4.15 0.78 24.27
C SER A 77 3.30 0.27 23.11
N TYR A 78 3.91 -0.45 22.18
CA TYR A 78 3.18 -1.11 21.12
C TYR A 78 2.32 -2.23 21.72
N ALA A 79 1.05 -2.33 21.30
CA ALA A 79 0.20 -3.46 21.68
C ALA A 79 0.81 -4.81 21.26
N PHE A 80 1.59 -4.82 20.15
CA PHE A 80 2.37 -5.96 19.68
C PHE A 80 3.66 -5.49 19.00
N ASP A 81 4.78 -6.20 19.21
CA ASP A 81 6.08 -5.86 18.60
C ASP A 81 6.04 -5.75 17.07
N ARG A 82 5.20 -6.55 16.41
CA ARG A 82 4.99 -6.51 14.96
C ARG A 82 4.49 -5.15 14.44
N PHE A 83 3.92 -4.31 15.30
CA PHE A 83 3.43 -2.99 14.89
C PHE A 83 4.53 -1.93 14.75
N LYS A 84 5.76 -2.23 15.18
CA LYS A 84 6.93 -1.39 14.90
C LYS A 84 7.13 -1.18 13.39
N ASP A 85 6.78 -2.18 12.58
CA ASP A 85 6.95 -2.12 11.13
C ASP A 85 5.89 -1.27 10.41
N VAL A 86 4.77 -0.97 11.06
CA VAL A 86 3.62 -0.26 10.45
C VAL A 86 3.99 1.16 10.04
N TRP A 87 4.90 1.82 10.78
CA TRP A 87 5.36 3.17 10.47
C TRP A 87 5.95 3.27 9.07
N LYS A 88 6.55 2.21 8.53
CA LYS A 88 7.11 2.20 7.18
C LYS A 88 6.04 2.42 6.10
N LYS A 89 4.77 2.11 6.36
CA LYS A 89 3.67 2.40 5.42
C LYS A 89 3.56 3.89 5.11
N LEU A 90 3.92 4.77 6.06
CA LEU A 90 3.88 6.22 5.87
C LEU A 90 4.88 6.72 4.81
N ARG A 91 5.86 5.91 4.41
CA ARG A 91 6.76 6.24 3.29
C ARG A 91 6.01 6.41 1.96
N VAL A 92 4.76 5.93 1.86
CA VAL A 92 3.89 6.21 0.72
C VAL A 92 3.69 7.71 0.47
N PHE A 93 3.72 8.55 1.52
CA PHE A 93 3.59 10.00 1.39
C PHE A 93 4.81 10.67 0.72
N GLU A 94 5.92 9.95 0.55
CA GLU A 94 7.11 10.44 -0.16
C GLU A 94 7.00 10.24 -1.68
N LEU A 95 5.95 9.58 -2.17
CA LEU A 95 5.69 9.38 -3.59
C LEU A 95 5.11 10.63 -4.27
N THR A 96 5.78 11.78 -4.08
CA THR A 96 5.34 13.11 -4.53
C THR A 96 5.39 13.31 -6.05
N VAL A 97 5.74 12.26 -6.81
CA VAL A 97 5.66 12.24 -8.28
C VAL A 97 4.26 11.84 -8.77
N TYR A 98 3.35 11.45 -7.88
CA TYR A 98 1.96 11.18 -8.20
C TYR A 98 1.06 12.24 -7.58
N ASP A 99 -0.03 12.54 -8.26
CA ASP A 99 -1.05 13.46 -7.77
C ASP A 99 -1.96 12.75 -6.74
N THR A 100 -2.26 11.47 -6.99
CA THR A 100 -3.02 10.60 -6.07
C THR A 100 -2.41 9.21 -6.01
N VAL A 101 -2.26 8.67 -4.80
CA VAL A 101 -1.80 7.30 -4.56
C VAL A 101 -2.86 6.53 -3.77
N ALA A 102 -3.25 5.37 -4.29
CA ALA A 102 -4.10 4.42 -3.56
C ALA A 102 -3.21 3.34 -2.92
N PHE A 103 -3.03 3.40 -1.59
CA PHE A 103 -2.26 2.41 -0.86
C PHE A 103 -3.10 1.16 -0.56
N LEU A 104 -2.58 -0.01 -0.94
CA LEU A 104 -3.18 -1.32 -0.67
C LEU A 104 -2.14 -2.18 0.07
N ASP A 105 -2.57 -2.86 1.12
CA ASP A 105 -1.70 -3.83 1.79
C ASP A 105 -1.38 -4.99 0.84
N SER A 106 -0.16 -5.53 0.95
CA SER A 106 0.32 -6.57 0.03
C SER A 106 -0.45 -7.89 0.15
N ASP A 107 -1.24 -8.07 1.22
CA ASP A 107 -2.11 -9.22 1.43
C ASP A 107 -3.56 -8.99 0.95
N MET A 108 -3.81 -7.91 0.19
CA MET A 108 -5.10 -7.66 -0.47
C MET A 108 -5.18 -8.31 -1.86
N LEU A 109 -6.40 -8.63 -2.28
CA LEU A 109 -6.73 -9.14 -3.61
C LEU A 109 -7.79 -8.24 -4.26
N VAL A 110 -7.49 -7.72 -5.45
CA VAL A 110 -8.41 -6.87 -6.21
C VAL A 110 -9.29 -7.74 -7.11
N THR A 111 -10.59 -7.77 -6.84
CA THR A 111 -11.55 -8.63 -7.56
C THR A 111 -12.38 -7.89 -8.61
N GLN A 112 -12.44 -6.56 -8.53
CA GLN A 112 -13.10 -5.66 -9.47
C GLN A 112 -12.23 -4.42 -9.66
N ASN A 113 -12.33 -3.79 -10.83
CA ASN A 113 -11.64 -2.52 -11.08
C ASN A 113 -12.15 -1.48 -10.08
N MET A 114 -11.23 -0.68 -9.53
CA MET A 114 -11.52 0.36 -8.53
C MET A 114 -10.84 1.70 -8.90
N ASP A 115 -10.58 1.91 -10.18
CA ASP A 115 -9.86 3.09 -10.67
C ASP A 115 -10.65 4.39 -10.45
N GLU A 116 -11.96 4.31 -10.23
CA GLU A 116 -12.79 5.45 -9.83
C GLU A 116 -12.29 6.12 -8.54
N LEU A 117 -11.60 5.37 -7.66
CA LEU A 117 -11.02 5.90 -6.42
C LEU A 117 -10.11 7.11 -6.66
N PHE A 118 -9.39 7.16 -7.79
CA PHE A 118 -8.51 8.30 -8.12
C PHE A 118 -9.28 9.58 -8.44
N THR A 119 -10.56 9.48 -8.79
CA THR A 119 -11.44 10.61 -9.14
C THR A 119 -12.46 10.95 -8.06
N LEU A 120 -12.70 10.02 -7.12
CA LEU A 120 -13.60 10.23 -5.98
C LEU A 120 -12.97 11.11 -4.90
N ILE A 121 -11.65 11.10 -4.80
CA ILE A 121 -10.90 11.94 -3.87
C ILE A 121 -10.65 13.28 -4.58
N GLY A 122 -11.17 14.37 -4.02
CA GLY A 122 -10.97 15.71 -4.59
C GLY A 122 -9.50 16.14 -4.57
N ASP A 123 -9.14 17.11 -5.41
CA ASP A 123 -7.74 17.55 -5.64
C ASP A 123 -7.09 18.32 -4.47
N ALA A 124 -7.71 18.31 -3.27
CA ALA A 124 -7.16 19.00 -2.12
C ALA A 124 -5.93 18.24 -1.57
N PRO A 125 -4.74 18.87 -1.49
CA PRO A 125 -3.46 18.21 -1.26
C PRO A 125 -3.30 17.56 0.13
N ASP A 126 -4.20 17.88 1.04
CA ASP A 126 -4.25 17.48 2.45
C ASP A 126 -5.42 16.52 2.74
N THR A 127 -5.95 15.87 1.70
CA THR A 127 -7.02 14.88 1.83
C THR A 127 -6.47 13.47 2.03
N LEU A 128 -6.86 12.83 3.13
CA LEU A 128 -6.69 11.39 3.35
C LEU A 128 -8.07 10.73 3.40
N VAL A 129 -8.29 9.73 2.55
CA VAL A 129 -9.50 8.91 2.55
C VAL A 129 -9.15 7.49 2.94
N ALA A 130 -9.99 6.88 3.77
CA ALA A 130 -9.87 5.49 4.17
C ALA A 130 -11.22 4.80 4.08
N SER A 131 -11.23 3.51 3.72
CA SER A 131 -12.42 2.68 3.91
C SER A 131 -12.66 2.51 5.40
N LEU A 132 -13.94 2.53 5.79
CA LEU A 132 -14.33 2.07 7.12
C LEU A 132 -13.95 0.58 7.24
N ALA A 133 -13.53 0.18 8.44
CA ALA A 133 -13.40 -1.24 8.76
C ALA A 133 -14.75 -1.94 8.53
N CYS A 134 -14.74 -3.19 8.06
CA CYS A 134 -15.99 -3.95 8.02
C CYS A 134 -16.54 -4.04 9.44
N THR A 135 -17.69 -3.43 9.67
CA THR A 135 -18.44 -3.55 10.92
C THR A 135 -19.23 -4.86 10.97
N CYS A 136 -19.14 -5.66 9.92
CA CYS A 136 -19.71 -6.98 9.88
C CYS A 136 -19.08 -7.86 10.98
N ASN A 137 -19.93 -8.42 11.84
CA ASN A 137 -19.51 -9.35 12.88
C ASN A 137 -20.08 -10.76 12.63
N PRO A 138 -19.79 -11.39 11.48
CA PRO A 138 -20.36 -12.69 11.13
C PRO A 138 -19.96 -13.79 12.13
N MET A 139 -18.82 -13.60 12.81
CA MET A 139 -18.28 -14.52 13.82
C MET A 139 -18.72 -14.19 15.25
N LYS A 140 -19.55 -13.15 15.47
CA LYS A 140 -20.06 -12.72 16.78
C LYS A 140 -18.97 -12.50 17.84
N ILE A 141 -17.87 -11.87 17.44
CA ILE A 141 -16.77 -11.47 18.30
C ILE A 141 -17.26 -10.39 19.28
N PRO A 142 -17.12 -10.57 20.61
CA PRO A 142 -17.77 -9.71 21.63
C PRO A 142 -17.40 -8.22 21.60
N HIS A 143 -16.24 -7.86 21.06
CA HIS A 143 -15.75 -6.49 21.00
C HIS A 143 -15.94 -5.83 19.61
N TYR A 144 -16.62 -6.50 18.69
CA TYR A 144 -17.01 -5.94 17.39
C TYR A 144 -18.47 -5.45 17.46
N PRO A 145 -18.88 -4.48 16.63
CA PRO A 145 -20.28 -4.04 16.54
C PRO A 145 -21.24 -5.21 16.29
N THR A 146 -22.46 -5.14 16.84
CA THR A 146 -23.54 -6.12 16.62
C THR A 146 -24.36 -5.81 15.39
#